data_AF-A4GWZ4-F1
#
_entry.id   AF-A4GWZ4-F1
#
_cell.length_a   1.000
_cell.length_b   1.000
_cell.length_c   1.000
_cell.angle_alpha   90.00
_cell.angle_beta   90.00
_cell.angle_gamma   90.00
#
_symmetry.space_group_name_H-M   'P 1'
#
loop_
_entity.id
_entity.type
_entity.pdbx_description
1 polymer ?
#
loop_
_entity_poly.entity_id
_entity_poly.type
_entity_poly.pdbx_seq_one_letter_code
_entity_poly.pdbx_strand_id
1 'polypeptide(L)'
;IVGFQTHLKWGEQKRVFQMIPGLENAEFVRYGVMHRNSYMDSPNLLKQTFQSRKQENLFFAGQMTGVEGYVESAASGLVAGINAARLFNGEEEIIFPQTTAIGALPYYITHTDSKHFQPMNVTFGIVKELDGPRIRDKKERYTKVAERALEDLSQIIEKM
;
A
#
# COMPACT_ATOMS: atom_id res chain seq x y z
N ILE A 1 -13.38 -18.79 2.55
CA ILE A 1 -12.90 -18.71 3.95
C ILE A 1 -11.92 -17.53 4.02
N VAL A 2 -12.12 -16.60 4.95
CA VAL A 2 -11.27 -15.39 5.06
C VAL A 2 -9.87 -15.79 5.52
N GLY A 3 -8.82 -15.31 4.83
CA GLY A 3 -7.43 -15.58 5.19
C GLY A 3 -6.89 -16.97 4.79
N PHE A 4 -7.56 -17.67 3.88
CA PHE A 4 -7.18 -19.01 3.42
C PHE A 4 -6.62 -18.98 1.98
N GLN A 5 -5.78 -18.00 1.64
CA GLN A 5 -5.03 -18.06 0.38
C GLN A 5 -4.11 -19.30 0.41
N THR A 6 -4.11 -20.11 -0.66
CA THR A 6 -3.38 -21.39 -0.68
C THR A 6 -2.95 -21.79 -2.08
N HIS A 7 -1.84 -22.52 -2.16
CA HIS A 7 -1.35 -23.19 -3.37
C HIS A 7 -1.64 -24.70 -3.36
N LEU A 8 -2.39 -25.20 -2.37
CA LEU A 8 -2.77 -26.61 -2.30
C LEU A 8 -3.61 -27.01 -3.52
N LYS A 9 -3.44 -28.26 -3.96
CA LYS A 9 -4.35 -28.85 -4.97
C LYS A 9 -5.77 -28.91 -4.41
N TRP A 10 -6.77 -28.81 -5.28
CA TRP A 10 -8.19 -28.75 -4.86
C TRP A 10 -8.63 -29.93 -3.99
N GLY A 11 -8.13 -31.14 -4.25
CA GLY A 11 -8.39 -32.30 -3.39
C GLY A 11 -7.91 -32.12 -1.95
N GLU A 12 -6.71 -31.54 -1.78
CA GLU A 12 -6.16 -31.24 -0.45
C GLU A 12 -6.88 -30.07 0.21
N GLN A 13 -7.29 -29.06 -0.55
CA GLN A 13 -8.12 -27.98 -0.02
C GLN A 13 -9.43 -28.52 0.54
N LYS A 14 -10.14 -29.38 -0.22
CA LYS A 14 -11.36 -30.02 0.23
C LYS A 14 -11.13 -30.81 1.52
N ARG A 15 -10.11 -31.68 1.53
CA ARG A 15 -9.77 -32.51 2.70
C ARG A 15 -9.49 -31.66 3.94
N VAL A 16 -8.63 -30.64 3.82
CA VAL A 16 -8.23 -29.80 4.95
C VAL A 16 -9.39 -28.91 5.42
N PHE A 17 -10.18 -28.34 4.51
CA PHE A 17 -11.28 -27.45 4.89
C PHE A 17 -12.41 -28.21 5.59
N GLN A 18 -12.66 -29.48 5.23
CA GLN A 18 -13.64 -30.33 5.92
C GLN A 18 -13.18 -30.80 7.32
N MET A 19 -11.91 -30.57 7.70
CA MET A 19 -11.46 -30.81 9.07
C MET A 19 -11.82 -29.66 10.03
N ILE A 20 -12.32 -28.53 9.51
CA ILE A 20 -12.75 -27.39 10.31
C ILE A 20 -14.16 -27.70 10.87
N PRO A 21 -14.36 -27.63 12.19
CA PRO A 21 -15.67 -27.85 12.79
C PRO A 21 -16.76 -26.98 12.15
N GLY A 22 -17.86 -27.61 11.73
CA GLY A 22 -18.97 -26.96 11.01
C GLY A 22 -18.82 -26.92 9.48
N LEU A 23 -17.69 -27.37 8.92
CA LEU A 23 -17.47 -27.49 7.47
C LEU A 23 -17.31 -28.95 6.99
N GLU A 24 -17.59 -29.93 7.85
CA GLU A 24 -17.35 -31.36 7.58
C GLU A 24 -18.04 -31.83 6.29
N ASN A 25 -19.25 -31.33 6.05
CA ASN A 25 -20.07 -31.65 4.87
C ASN A 25 -20.20 -30.49 3.88
N ALA A 26 -19.33 -29.47 3.98
CA ALA A 26 -19.42 -28.29 3.12
C ALA A 26 -19.12 -28.62 1.65
N GLU A 27 -19.91 -28.05 0.75
CA GLU A 27 -19.65 -28.06 -0.70
C GLU A 27 -18.97 -26.75 -1.11
N PHE A 28 -17.76 -26.85 -1.66
CA PHE A 28 -16.98 -25.69 -2.07
C PHE A 28 -17.20 -25.37 -3.55
N VAL A 29 -17.97 -24.31 -3.82
CA VAL A 29 -18.25 -23.82 -5.19
C VAL A 29 -16.99 -23.23 -5.86
N ARG A 30 -16.02 -22.76 -5.06
CA ARG A 30 -14.76 -22.20 -5.54
C ARG A 30 -13.61 -22.55 -4.61
N TYR A 31 -12.55 -23.12 -5.17
CA TYR A 31 -11.30 -23.39 -4.46
C TYR A 31 -10.35 -22.19 -4.54
N GLY A 32 -9.48 -22.10 -3.55
CA GLY A 32 -8.39 -21.13 -3.51
C GLY A 32 -7.42 -21.36 -4.67
N VAL A 33 -6.92 -20.26 -5.22
CA VAL A 33 -5.85 -20.26 -6.21
C VAL A 33 -4.86 -19.18 -5.81
N MET A 34 -3.58 -19.39 -6.08
CA MET A 34 -2.60 -18.31 -6.04
C MET A 34 -2.82 -17.42 -7.26
N HIS A 35 -3.06 -16.13 -7.01
CA HIS A 35 -3.22 -15.16 -8.07
C HIS A 35 -1.85 -14.67 -8.54
N ARG A 36 -1.67 -14.59 -9.86
CA ARG A 36 -0.54 -13.90 -10.46
C ARG A 36 -0.78 -12.40 -10.35
N ASN A 37 0.07 -11.70 -9.61
CA ASN A 37 0.08 -10.25 -9.57
C ASN A 37 1.05 -9.71 -10.63
N SER A 38 0.59 -8.75 -11.42
CA SER A 38 1.45 -7.98 -12.35
C SER A 38 1.66 -6.60 -11.76
N TYR A 39 2.92 -6.24 -11.51
CA TYR A 39 3.33 -4.94 -11.00
C TYR A 39 4.63 -4.53 -11.69
N MET A 40 4.90 -3.23 -11.73
CA MET A 40 6.11 -2.69 -12.34
C MET A 40 7.22 -2.50 -11.31
N ASP A 41 8.44 -2.37 -11.81
CA ASP A 41 9.63 -2.01 -11.02
C ASP A 41 9.60 -0.53 -10.60
N SER A 42 8.66 -0.18 -9.72
CA SER A 42 8.40 1.18 -9.26
C SER A 42 9.62 1.91 -8.71
N PRO A 43 10.57 1.27 -7.98
CA PRO A 43 11.80 1.94 -7.55
C PRO A 43 12.59 2.60 -8.68
N ASN A 44 12.66 1.93 -9.83
CA ASN A 44 13.39 2.45 -10.99
C ASN A 44 12.52 3.26 -11.95
N LEU A 45 11.20 3.07 -11.94
CA LEU A 45 10.30 3.60 -12.96
C LEU A 45 9.50 4.83 -12.52
N LEU A 46 9.22 4.97 -11.22
CA LEU A 46 8.30 5.98 -10.70
C LEU A 46 8.98 6.94 -9.71
N LYS A 47 8.52 8.19 -9.70
CA LYS A 47 8.70 9.10 -8.57
C LYS A 47 7.67 8.79 -7.49
N GLN A 48 7.88 9.25 -6.26
CA GLN A 48 6.92 9.08 -5.16
C GLN A 48 5.57 9.79 -5.37
N THR A 49 5.47 10.68 -6.36
CA THR A 49 4.21 11.25 -6.87
C THR A 49 3.44 10.30 -7.80
N PHE A 50 3.96 9.09 -8.00
CA PHE A 50 3.54 8.11 -9.00
C PHE A 50 3.68 8.57 -10.47
N GLN A 51 4.37 9.68 -10.71
CA GLN A 51 4.77 10.12 -12.03
C GLN A 51 5.85 9.20 -12.60
N SER A 52 5.78 8.88 -13.89
CA SER A 52 6.85 8.16 -14.58
C SER A 52 8.13 9.00 -14.62
N ARG A 53 9.27 8.36 -14.35
CA ARG A 53 10.59 8.98 -14.55
C ARG A 53 10.98 9.12 -16.02
N LYS A 54 10.31 8.37 -16.93
CA LYS A 54 10.62 8.36 -18.37
C LYS A 54 9.72 9.30 -19.17
N GLN A 55 8.52 9.59 -18.68
CA GLN A 55 7.53 10.37 -19.41
C GLN A 55 6.73 11.24 -18.42
N GLU A 56 6.96 12.55 -18.46
CA GLU A 56 6.47 13.48 -17.43
C GLU A 56 4.94 13.56 -17.37
N ASN A 57 4.23 13.42 -18.49
CA ASN A 57 2.77 13.47 -18.53
C ASN A 57 2.08 12.11 -18.24
N LEU A 58 2.83 11.12 -17.76
CA LEU A 58 2.32 9.78 -17.48
C LEU A 58 2.40 9.45 -15.99
N PHE A 59 1.26 9.06 -15.42
CA PHE A 59 1.12 8.67 -14.02
C PHE A 59 0.52 7.26 -13.92
N PHE A 60 0.89 6.54 -12.87
CA PHE A 60 0.39 5.19 -12.61
C PHE A 60 -0.24 5.13 -11.21
N ALA A 61 -1.19 4.23 -11.00
CA ALA A 61 -1.83 4.07 -9.69
C ALA A 61 -2.39 2.66 -9.53
N GLY A 62 -2.74 2.32 -8.29
CA GLY A 62 -3.27 1.02 -7.93
C GLY A 62 -2.23 -0.09 -7.98
N GLN A 63 -2.69 -1.33 -7.90
CA GLN A 63 -1.86 -2.51 -7.73
C GLN A 63 -0.67 -2.61 -8.71
N MET A 64 -0.78 -2.06 -9.92
CA MET A 64 0.30 -2.08 -10.91
C MET A 64 1.57 -1.34 -10.46
N THR A 65 1.46 -0.41 -9.50
CA THR A 65 2.61 0.31 -8.92
C THR A 65 3.27 -0.45 -7.77
N GLY A 66 2.73 -1.63 -7.40
CA GLY A 66 3.21 -2.40 -6.26
C GLY A 66 2.66 -1.94 -4.91
N VAL A 67 1.57 -1.17 -4.89
CA VAL A 67 0.72 -1.09 -3.69
C VAL A 67 -0.20 -2.31 -3.60
N GLU A 68 -0.54 -2.74 -2.39
CA GLU A 68 -1.45 -3.87 -2.17
C GLU A 68 -2.58 -3.48 -1.23
N GLY A 69 -3.82 -3.75 -1.63
CA GLY A 69 -5.03 -3.41 -0.88
C GLY A 69 -5.88 -2.34 -1.57
N TYR A 70 -7.17 -2.34 -1.27
CA TYR A 70 -8.14 -1.43 -1.89
C TYR A 70 -7.91 0.03 -1.46
N VAL A 71 -7.62 0.24 -0.18
CA VAL A 71 -7.40 1.58 0.38
C VAL A 71 -6.10 2.16 -0.14
N GLU A 72 -5.05 1.36 -0.22
CA GLU A 72 -3.75 1.72 -0.77
C GLU A 72 -3.83 2.04 -2.26
N SER A 73 -4.62 1.25 -3.00
CA SER A 73 -4.88 1.51 -4.42
C SER A 73 -5.63 2.83 -4.62
N ALA A 74 -6.67 3.10 -3.82
CA ALA A 74 -7.39 4.37 -3.86
C ALA A 74 -6.48 5.56 -3.48
N ALA A 75 -5.67 5.41 -2.43
CA ALA A 75 -4.72 6.43 -1.98
C ALA A 75 -3.67 6.74 -3.06
N SER A 76 -3.12 5.71 -3.72
CA SER A 76 -2.19 5.93 -4.84
C SER A 76 -2.84 6.67 -6.01
N GLY A 77 -4.10 6.36 -6.32
CA GLY A 77 -4.89 7.08 -7.33
C GLY A 77 -5.10 8.54 -6.97
N LEU A 78 -5.36 8.83 -5.69
CA LEU A 78 -5.48 10.19 -5.19
C LEU A 78 -4.16 10.98 -5.37
N VAL A 79 -3.02 10.43 -4.93
CA VAL A 79 -1.70 11.08 -5.07
C VAL A 79 -1.35 11.30 -6.54
N ALA A 80 -1.54 10.29 -7.38
CA ALA A 80 -1.28 10.38 -8.82
C ALA A 80 -2.18 11.43 -9.48
N GLY A 81 -3.49 11.43 -9.17
CA GLY A 81 -4.47 12.35 -9.73
C GLY A 81 -4.23 13.82 -9.33
N ILE A 82 -3.94 14.07 -8.05
CA ILE A 82 -3.56 15.40 -7.56
C ILE A 82 -2.36 15.92 -8.35
N ASN A 83 -1.28 15.13 -8.43
CA ASN A 83 -0.06 15.58 -9.10
C ASN A 83 -0.21 15.69 -10.62
N ALA A 84 -1.04 14.86 -11.25
CA ALA A 84 -1.37 15.00 -12.67
C ALA A 84 -2.14 16.30 -12.95
N ALA A 85 -3.10 16.66 -12.10
CA ALA A 85 -3.86 17.91 -12.22
C ALA A 85 -2.96 19.13 -11.99
N ARG A 86 -2.09 19.09 -10.97
CA ARG A 86 -1.12 20.17 -10.70
C ARG A 86 -0.15 20.36 -11.85
N LEU A 87 0.40 19.26 -12.41
CA LEU A 87 1.25 19.32 -13.59
C LEU A 87 0.53 19.99 -14.78
N PHE A 88 -0.73 19.63 -15.02
CA PHE A 88 -1.54 20.24 -16.07
C PHE A 88 -1.75 21.75 -15.87
N ASN A 89 -1.89 22.19 -14.62
CA ASN A 89 -2.04 23.60 -14.25
C ASN A 89 -0.71 24.37 -14.16
N GLY A 90 0.45 23.71 -14.33
CA GLY A 90 1.76 24.33 -14.12
C GLY A 90 2.08 24.64 -12.64
N GLU A 91 1.42 23.94 -11.72
CA GLU A 91 1.64 24.04 -10.28
C GLU A 91 2.75 23.09 -9.81
N GLU A 92 3.35 23.40 -8.67
CA GLU A 92 4.32 22.51 -8.03
C GLU A 92 3.68 21.19 -7.57
N GLU A 93 4.46 20.10 -7.67
CA GLU A 93 4.02 18.79 -7.21
C GLU A 93 3.89 18.75 -5.67
N ILE A 94 2.95 17.93 -5.19
CA ILE A 94 2.76 17.67 -3.77
C ILE A 94 3.40 16.34 -3.40
N ILE A 95 4.35 16.44 -2.47
CA ILE A 95 4.95 15.31 -1.79
C ILE A 95 4.31 15.15 -0.42
N PHE A 96 3.56 14.07 -0.22
CA PHE A 96 3.04 13.75 1.11
C PHE A 96 4.18 13.28 2.04
N PRO A 97 4.16 13.63 3.33
CA PRO A 97 5.29 13.39 4.22
C PRO A 97 5.34 11.91 4.62
N GLN A 98 6.56 11.38 4.80
CA GLN A 98 6.77 9.99 5.27
C GLN A 98 6.26 9.72 6.69
N THR A 99 5.87 10.77 7.42
CA THR A 99 5.18 10.67 8.70
C THR A 99 3.72 10.23 8.57
N THR A 100 3.18 10.21 7.35
CA THR A 100 1.81 9.86 7.02
C THR A 100 1.77 8.56 6.23
N ALA A 101 0.67 7.79 6.31
CA ALA A 101 0.49 6.58 5.51
C ALA A 101 0.56 6.84 4.00
N ILE A 102 -0.10 7.92 3.55
CA ILE A 102 -0.21 8.30 2.13
C ILE A 102 1.11 8.84 1.56
N GLY A 103 2.05 9.30 2.39
CA GLY A 103 3.41 9.67 1.96
C GLY A 103 4.45 8.56 2.16
N ALA A 104 4.33 7.78 3.23
CA ALA A 104 5.24 6.67 3.53
C ALA A 104 5.18 5.55 2.48
N LEU A 105 3.97 5.16 2.04
CA LEU A 105 3.81 4.07 1.09
C LEU A 105 4.39 4.41 -0.30
N PRO A 106 4.10 5.56 -0.91
CA PRO A 106 4.73 5.95 -2.18
C PRO A 106 6.25 6.09 -2.06
N TYR A 107 6.75 6.63 -0.93
CA TYR A 107 8.19 6.70 -0.68
C TYR A 107 8.80 5.29 -0.67
N TYR A 108 8.22 4.35 0.10
CA TYR A 108 8.73 2.99 0.21
C TYR A 108 8.81 2.28 -1.15
N ILE A 109 7.71 2.24 -1.91
CA ILE A 109 7.65 1.50 -3.18
C ILE A 109 8.55 2.12 -4.26
N THR A 110 9.00 3.37 -4.08
CA THR A 110 9.88 4.07 -5.04
C THR A 110 11.33 4.19 -4.58
N HIS A 111 11.65 3.81 -3.34
CA HIS A 111 13.00 3.93 -2.77
C HIS A 111 13.55 2.62 -2.19
N THR A 112 12.76 1.54 -2.15
CA THR A 112 13.25 0.21 -1.77
C THR A 112 14.14 -0.40 -2.86
N ASP A 113 14.92 -1.43 -2.51
CA ASP A 113 15.78 -2.12 -3.48
C ASP A 113 14.95 -2.84 -4.53
N SER A 114 15.11 -2.41 -5.79
CA SER A 114 14.43 -2.98 -6.97
C SER A 114 14.61 -4.49 -7.10
N LYS A 115 15.79 -5.04 -6.77
CA LYS A 115 16.05 -6.48 -6.92
C LYS A 115 15.17 -7.36 -6.05
N HIS A 116 14.69 -6.82 -4.94
CA HIS A 116 13.87 -7.52 -3.96
C HIS A 116 12.51 -6.84 -3.76
N PHE A 117 12.13 -5.94 -4.68
CA PHE A 117 10.86 -5.24 -4.59
C PHE A 117 9.70 -6.24 -4.68
N GLN A 118 8.77 -6.12 -3.74
CA GLN A 118 7.51 -6.83 -3.73
C GLN A 118 6.38 -5.83 -3.42
N PRO A 119 5.15 -6.09 -3.93
CA PRO A 119 4.02 -5.29 -3.56
C PRO A 119 3.79 -5.28 -2.06
N MET A 120 3.28 -4.16 -1.54
CA MET A 120 3.13 -4.00 -0.11
C MET A 120 1.91 -3.15 0.25
N ASN A 121 1.26 -3.51 1.34
CA ASN A 121 0.23 -2.71 1.98
C ASN A 121 0.81 -1.72 2.99
N VAL A 122 0.00 -0.81 3.52
CA VAL A 122 0.50 0.12 4.54
C VAL A 122 0.73 -0.61 5.87
N THR A 123 1.85 -0.31 6.52
CA THR A 123 2.12 -0.75 7.90
C THR A 123 2.76 0.37 8.70
N PHE A 124 2.68 0.31 10.04
CA PHE A 124 3.41 1.26 10.90
C PHE A 124 4.94 1.17 10.74
N GLY A 125 5.48 0.11 10.12
CA GLY A 125 6.92 -0.05 9.93
C GLY A 125 7.52 0.84 8.84
N ILE A 126 6.69 1.37 7.94
CA ILE A 126 7.14 2.30 6.89
C ILE A 126 6.87 3.76 7.22
N VAL A 127 6.01 4.02 8.19
CA VAL A 127 5.71 5.38 8.65
C VAL A 127 6.87 5.82 9.54
N LYS A 128 7.44 7.00 9.25
CA LYS A 128 8.56 7.57 10.02
C LYS A 128 8.22 7.57 11.51
N GLU A 129 9.13 7.07 12.35
CA GLU A 129 8.92 7.00 13.80
C GLU A 129 8.83 8.39 14.46
N LEU A 130 8.34 8.43 15.70
CA LEU A 130 8.35 9.65 16.52
C LEU A 130 9.79 10.00 16.91
N ASP A 131 10.10 11.28 16.97
CA ASP A 131 11.36 11.75 17.54
C ASP A 131 11.40 11.55 19.06
N GLY A 132 12.59 11.38 19.62
CA GLY A 132 12.80 11.25 21.06
C GLY A 132 12.76 9.80 21.59
N PRO A 133 12.58 9.62 22.91
CA PRO A 133 12.70 8.31 23.54
C PRO A 133 11.57 7.37 23.09
N ARG A 134 11.93 6.10 22.86
CA ARG A 134 10.97 5.08 22.43
C ARG A 134 9.90 4.85 23.50
N ILE A 135 8.65 5.07 23.12
CA ILE A 135 7.47 4.70 23.91
C ILE A 135 7.36 3.17 23.92
N ARG A 136 7.39 2.57 25.13
CA ARG A 136 7.33 1.12 25.31
C ARG A 136 5.93 0.56 25.05
N ASP A 137 4.90 1.28 25.49
CA ASP A 137 3.52 0.87 25.23
C ASP A 137 3.20 0.99 23.74
N LYS A 138 2.86 -0.15 23.13
CA LYS A 138 2.65 -0.23 21.68
C LYS A 138 1.41 0.55 21.25
N LYS A 139 0.35 0.54 22.06
CA LYS A 139 -0.91 1.24 21.75
C LYS A 139 -0.69 2.74 21.82
N GLU A 140 -0.11 3.25 22.90
CA GLU A 140 0.24 4.66 23.07
C GLU A 140 1.16 5.14 21.95
N ARG A 141 2.20 4.37 21.62
CA ARG A 141 3.12 4.72 20.53
C ARG A 141 2.39 4.89 19.20
N TYR A 142 1.54 3.93 18.82
CA TYR A 142 0.82 4.01 17.54
C TYR A 142 -0.27 5.07 17.52
N THR A 143 -0.91 5.34 18.66
CA THR A 143 -1.83 6.49 18.80
C THR A 143 -1.09 7.80 18.52
N LYS A 144 0.06 8.04 19.15
CA LYS A 144 0.83 9.27 18.92
C LYS A 144 1.39 9.39 17.50
N VAL A 145 1.80 8.27 16.89
CA VAL A 145 2.19 8.25 15.46
C VAL A 145 1.01 8.66 14.56
N ALA A 146 -0.21 8.18 14.86
CA ALA A 146 -1.40 8.53 14.10
C ALA A 146 -1.81 9.99 14.31
N GLU A 147 -1.76 10.50 15.54
CA GLU A 147 -2.05 11.91 15.85
C GLU A 147 -1.12 12.86 15.08
N ARG A 148 0.20 12.63 15.14
CA ARG A 148 1.17 13.40 14.35
C ARG A 148 0.88 13.31 12.85
N ALA A 149 0.58 12.10 12.34
CA ALA A 149 0.28 11.93 10.92
C ALA A 149 -0.95 12.73 10.47
N LEU A 150 -1.98 12.84 11.31
CA LEU A 150 -3.19 13.62 11.01
C LEU A 150 -2.89 15.13 11.04
N GLU A 151 -2.06 15.59 11.97
CA GLU A 151 -1.60 16.98 12.02
C GLU A 151 -0.81 17.36 10.76
N ASP A 152 0.18 16.54 10.38
CA ASP A 152 0.98 16.74 9.17
C ASP A 152 0.13 16.75 7.89
N LEU A 153 -0.89 15.89 7.81
CA LEU A 153 -1.83 15.89 6.69
C LEU A 153 -2.68 17.14 6.63
N SER A 154 -3.13 17.64 7.79
CA SER A 154 -4.00 18.82 7.86
C SER A 154 -3.27 20.05 7.29
N GLN A 155 -1.99 20.20 7.61
CA GLN A 155 -1.15 21.27 7.08
C GLN A 155 -0.95 21.22 5.55
N ILE A 156 -1.02 20.03 4.94
CA ILE A 156 -0.97 19.90 3.48
C ILE A 156 -2.32 20.23 2.86
N ILE A 157 -3.40 19.70 3.42
CA ILE A 157 -4.76 19.92 2.91
C ILE A 157 -5.08 21.42 2.90
N GLU A 158 -4.65 22.18 3.91
CA GLU A 158 -4.82 23.64 3.95
C GLU A 158 -4.06 24.40 2.85
N LYS A 159 -3.02 23.79 2.28
CA LYS A 159 -2.17 24.38 1.22
C LYS A 159 -2.54 23.91 -0.19
N MET A 160 -3.48 22.97 -0.30
CA MET A 160 -3.95 22.38 -1.55
C MET A 160 -5.01 23.23 -2.22
#